data_AF-A0A7W8G8L0-F1
#
_entry.id   AF-A0A7W8G8L0-F1
#
_cell.length_a   1.000
_cell.length_b   1.000
_cell.length_c   1.000
_cell.angle_alpha   90.00
_cell.angle_beta   90.00
_cell.angle_gamma   90.00
#
_symmetry.space_group_name_H-M   'P 1'
#
loop_
_entity.id
_entity.type
_entity.pdbx_description
1 polymer ?
#
loop_
_entity_poly.entity_id
_entity_poly.type
_entity_poly.pdbx_seq_one_letter_code
_entity_poly.pdbx_strand_id
1 'polypeptide(L)'
;MYNEGFGLSADKNPRSSTAYPVANPVASGYGRAEDEIQTIIGKDFEDCKQKLFKTYGHNYDIRGQRPVLKPGFFGFGQKELYEVRFTIGQKKAVTPQEAFQKSRDEILNKNSATVTQTIQIASLDKKLEEYQKTLAKKLEEIATATNAGDKPLSIQKIEDLLQENEFTFSYINKITTRLRSELSVEELEDFDLVQSKVVDWIGESIKIAPKVMHKYPHVIILVGPTGVGKTTTIAKIAGTMILEARNAEEIEPKIRMITIDHTRVGAEEQLRRYGDLLGTNVDKAESAEDVKKILDSYKDSIDVLFIDTPGYSPNDSENIGKMRKILEVKGMHPDVYLTFTASAKARDMISIIQNYEPFNFSSVIITKWDETSAIGNVISVLSEKGKAVSYITDGQQVPRRIERASTLKFLLNLNDFSINREHIDEKFAEEN
;
A
#
# COMPACT_ATOMS: atom_id res chain seq x y z
N MET A 1 53.92 -6.90 -27.56
CA MET A 1 54.42 -6.75 -28.94
C MET A 1 53.29 -7.12 -29.87
N TYR A 2 52.78 -6.33 -30.81
CA TYR A 2 52.83 -4.87 -31.16
C TYR A 2 51.40 -4.59 -31.75
N ASN A 3 50.73 -3.43 -31.56
CA ASN A 3 50.77 -2.22 -32.42
C ASN A 3 50.76 -2.52 -33.96
N GLU A 4 50.09 -1.83 -34.90
CA GLU A 4 49.25 -0.61 -35.04
C GLU A 4 48.47 -0.71 -36.41
N GLY A 5 47.57 0.18 -36.88
CA GLY A 5 46.94 1.41 -36.37
C GLY A 5 46.34 2.31 -37.49
N PHE A 6 45.33 3.13 -37.15
CA PHE A 6 44.86 4.38 -37.83
C PHE A 6 44.15 4.44 -39.22
N GLY A 7 43.19 5.39 -39.33
CA GLY A 7 42.72 6.09 -40.57
C GLY A 7 41.25 5.86 -40.98
N LEU A 8 40.24 6.68 -40.62
CA LEU A 8 39.80 7.98 -41.22
C LEU A 8 39.43 7.90 -42.73
N SER A 9 38.31 8.44 -43.27
CA SER A 9 37.54 9.65 -42.89
C SER A 9 36.11 9.75 -43.50
N ALA A 10 35.27 10.66 -42.94
CA ALA A 10 34.18 11.46 -43.54
C ALA A 10 32.93 10.74 -44.18
N ASP A 11 31.72 11.33 -44.27
CA ASP A 11 31.28 12.73 -44.12
C ASP A 11 29.75 12.88 -43.79
N LYS A 12 29.34 14.12 -43.42
CA LYS A 12 28.01 14.78 -43.48
C LYS A 12 27.15 14.98 -42.21
N ASN A 13 26.65 16.22 -42.13
CA ASN A 13 25.98 16.97 -41.04
C ASN A 13 24.62 17.49 -41.60
N PRO A 14 23.63 18.00 -40.82
CA PRO A 14 23.71 19.42 -40.39
C PRO A 14 22.99 19.82 -39.07
N ARG A 15 23.78 20.44 -38.17
CA ARG A 15 23.60 21.76 -37.50
C ARG A 15 22.23 22.19 -36.91
N SER A 16 22.30 22.57 -35.63
CA SER A 16 21.42 23.52 -34.93
C SER A 16 21.95 24.98 -35.01
N SER A 17 21.09 25.98 -34.82
CA SER A 17 21.51 27.35 -34.48
C SER A 17 20.48 28.11 -33.64
N THR A 18 20.94 28.69 -32.53
CA THR A 18 20.23 29.69 -31.72
C THR A 18 20.73 31.09 -32.09
N ALA A 19 19.86 32.11 -32.02
CA ALA A 19 20.25 33.51 -32.25
C ALA A 19 19.55 34.45 -31.25
N TYR A 20 20.36 35.32 -30.62
CA TYR A 20 19.92 36.46 -29.81
C TYR A 20 20.04 37.75 -30.64
N PRO A 21 19.18 38.76 -30.43
CA PRO A 21 19.38 40.10 -30.98
C PRO A 21 20.12 41.05 -30.03
N VAL A 22 21.03 41.79 -30.65
CA VAL A 22 22.00 42.79 -30.19
C VAL A 22 21.36 44.06 -29.56
N ALA A 23 22.11 44.80 -28.74
CA ALA A 23 21.77 46.15 -28.25
C ALA A 23 22.92 47.16 -28.46
N ASN A 24 22.60 48.42 -28.84
CA ASN A 24 23.40 49.67 -28.71
C ASN A 24 22.72 50.86 -29.47
N PRO A 25 23.05 52.15 -29.25
CA PRO A 25 23.03 52.87 -27.97
C PRO A 25 22.47 54.34 -28.02
N VAL A 26 22.00 54.81 -26.85
CA VAL A 26 21.98 56.19 -26.29
C VAL A 26 22.11 57.44 -27.20
N ALA A 27 21.11 58.35 -27.15
CA ALA A 27 21.32 59.81 -27.09
C ALA A 27 20.11 60.58 -26.49
N SER A 28 20.40 61.58 -25.68
CA SER A 28 19.54 62.40 -24.80
C SER A 28 18.37 63.19 -25.42
N GLY A 29 17.24 63.26 -24.69
CA GLY A 29 16.22 64.31 -24.83
C GLY A 29 15.16 64.26 -23.71
N TYR A 30 15.12 65.27 -22.82
CA TYR A 30 14.11 65.35 -21.75
C TYR A 30 12.76 65.82 -22.30
N GLY A 31 11.78 64.91 -22.34
CA GLY A 31 10.37 65.20 -22.59
C GLY A 31 9.49 64.30 -21.73
N ARG A 32 8.33 64.79 -21.28
CA ARG A 32 7.33 63.95 -20.60
C ARG A 32 6.77 62.95 -21.61
N ALA A 33 7.07 61.66 -21.43
CA ALA A 33 6.38 60.61 -22.15
C ALA A 33 4.99 60.41 -21.55
N GLU A 34 3.95 60.52 -22.37
CA GLU A 34 2.62 59.98 -22.06
C GLU A 34 2.70 58.44 -22.08
N ASP A 35 1.86 57.75 -21.30
CA ASP A 35 1.80 56.28 -21.29
C ASP A 35 1.39 55.75 -22.68
N GLU A 36 2.36 55.39 -23.51
CA GLU A 36 2.14 54.98 -24.90
C GLU A 36 1.26 53.71 -24.97
N ILE A 37 0.05 53.85 -25.55
CA ILE A 37 -0.91 52.75 -25.65
C ILE A 37 -0.51 51.84 -26.82
N GLN A 38 0.01 50.67 -26.48
CA GLN A 38 0.37 49.62 -27.43
C GLN A 38 -0.77 48.61 -27.60
N THR A 39 -0.70 47.79 -28.65
CA THR A 39 -1.77 46.84 -29.01
C THR A 39 -1.20 45.48 -29.39
N ILE A 40 -1.82 44.40 -28.92
CA ILE A 40 -1.47 43.02 -29.27
C ILE A 40 -2.70 42.26 -29.79
N ILE A 41 -2.49 41.31 -30.70
CA ILE A 41 -3.54 40.50 -31.31
C ILE A 41 -3.29 39.01 -31.04
N GLY A 42 -4.36 38.31 -30.64
CA GLY A 42 -4.36 36.88 -30.32
C GLY A 42 -5.59 36.16 -30.85
N LYS A 43 -5.63 34.84 -30.66
CA LYS A 43 -6.79 34.00 -30.99
C LYS A 43 -7.96 34.31 -30.07
N ASP A 44 -7.66 34.51 -28.79
CA ASP A 44 -8.58 34.86 -27.72
C ASP A 44 -7.86 35.78 -26.71
N PHE A 45 -8.57 36.20 -25.66
CA PHE A 45 -8.02 37.09 -24.64
C PHE A 45 -6.87 36.47 -23.83
N GLU A 46 -6.87 35.15 -23.64
CA GLU A 46 -5.91 34.47 -22.77
C GLU A 46 -4.61 34.16 -23.51
N ASP A 47 -4.66 33.89 -24.82
CA ASP A 47 -3.51 33.95 -25.73
C ASP A 47 -2.86 35.35 -25.72
N CYS A 48 -3.65 36.43 -25.73
CA CYS A 48 -3.13 37.78 -25.53
C CYS A 48 -2.47 37.98 -24.16
N LYS A 49 -3.10 37.54 -23.05
CA LYS A 49 -2.49 37.63 -21.71
C LYS A 49 -1.19 36.84 -21.61
N GLN A 50 -1.13 35.61 -22.15
CA GLN A 50 0.08 34.78 -22.13
C GLN A 50 1.22 35.44 -22.91
N LYS A 51 0.94 36.03 -24.08
CA LYS A 51 1.93 36.79 -24.86
C LYS A 51 2.43 38.03 -24.11
N LEU A 52 1.53 38.81 -23.50
CA LEU A 52 1.91 39.97 -22.70
C LEU A 52 2.75 39.55 -21.48
N PHE A 53 2.35 38.51 -20.76
CA PHE A 53 3.10 37.98 -19.62
C PHE A 53 4.48 37.45 -20.02
N LYS A 54 4.58 36.72 -21.13
CA LYS A 54 5.86 36.22 -21.65
C LYS A 54 6.81 37.33 -22.10
N THR A 55 6.27 38.49 -22.52
CA THR A 55 7.05 39.61 -23.09
C THR A 55 7.40 40.67 -22.04
N TYR A 56 6.49 40.95 -21.11
CA TYR A 56 6.60 42.05 -20.14
C TYR A 56 6.46 41.62 -18.67
N GLY A 57 6.31 40.32 -18.39
CA GLY A 57 6.06 39.82 -17.04
C GLY A 57 4.76 40.38 -16.47
N HIS A 58 4.79 40.91 -15.25
CA HIS A 58 3.67 41.67 -14.66
C HIS A 58 3.74 43.18 -14.95
N ASN A 59 4.54 43.63 -15.92
CA ASN A 59 4.84 45.05 -16.13
C ASN A 59 4.02 45.68 -17.27
N TYR A 60 2.72 45.39 -17.30
CA TYR A 60 1.76 45.96 -18.25
C TYR A 60 0.38 46.11 -17.62
N ASP A 61 -0.36 47.14 -18.02
CA ASP A 61 -1.76 47.36 -17.66
C ASP A 61 -2.64 47.34 -18.91
N ILE A 62 -3.67 46.49 -18.91
CA ILE A 62 -4.64 46.40 -20.02
C ILE A 62 -5.62 47.57 -19.92
N ARG A 63 -5.69 48.40 -20.98
CA ARG A 63 -6.58 49.56 -21.06
C ARG A 63 -7.90 49.25 -21.80
N GLY A 64 -7.97 48.15 -22.56
CA GLY A 64 -9.20 47.71 -23.20
C GLY A 64 -9.01 46.49 -24.10
N GLN A 65 -10.11 45.84 -24.45
CA GLN A 65 -10.15 44.69 -25.36
C GLN A 65 -11.33 44.82 -26.33
N ARG A 66 -11.20 44.27 -27.54
CA ARG A 66 -12.30 44.10 -28.48
C ARG A 66 -12.07 42.91 -29.43
N PRO A 67 -13.11 42.20 -29.88
CA PRO A 67 -12.99 41.32 -31.03
C PRO A 67 -12.70 42.14 -32.29
N VAL A 68 -11.87 41.60 -33.18
CA VAL A 68 -11.54 42.15 -34.49
C VAL A 68 -11.64 41.06 -35.55
N LEU A 69 -12.42 41.32 -36.59
CA LEU A 69 -12.52 40.46 -37.77
C LEU A 69 -11.38 40.81 -38.73
N LYS A 70 -10.49 39.85 -39.01
CA LYS A 70 -9.46 40.02 -40.02
C LYS A 70 -9.91 39.38 -41.35
N PRO A 71 -9.94 40.11 -42.47
CA PRO A 71 -10.25 39.54 -43.78
C PRO A 71 -9.23 38.47 -44.17
N GLY A 72 -9.71 37.33 -44.67
CA GLY A 72 -8.85 36.29 -45.27
C GLY A 72 -8.25 36.75 -46.60
N PHE A 73 -7.03 36.31 -46.89
CA PHE A 73 -6.41 36.51 -48.20
C PHE A 73 -7.22 35.73 -49.26
N PHE A 74 -7.49 36.34 -50.42
CA PHE A 74 -8.36 35.77 -51.48
C PHE A 74 -9.83 35.50 -51.10
N GLY A 75 -10.40 36.21 -50.11
CA GLY A 75 -11.84 36.36 -49.97
C GLY A 75 -12.63 35.19 -49.37
N PHE A 76 -11.96 34.10 -48.97
CA PHE A 76 -12.60 32.99 -48.24
C PHE A 76 -12.30 33.06 -46.73
N GLY A 77 -13.35 33.15 -45.93
CA GLY A 77 -13.32 33.06 -44.47
C GLY A 77 -12.81 34.33 -43.76
N GLN A 78 -13.69 34.96 -42.97
CA GLN A 78 -13.24 35.90 -41.94
C GLN A 78 -12.80 35.11 -40.71
N LYS A 79 -11.72 35.54 -40.05
CA LYS A 79 -11.32 35.00 -38.75
C LYS A 79 -11.51 36.06 -37.68
N GLU A 80 -12.26 35.70 -36.64
CA GLU A 80 -12.27 36.45 -35.38
C GLU A 80 -10.93 36.30 -34.68
N LEU A 81 -10.39 37.42 -34.24
CA LEU A 81 -9.20 37.54 -33.39
C LEU A 81 -9.52 38.52 -32.27
N TYR A 82 -8.76 38.48 -31.19
CA TYR A 82 -8.90 39.42 -30.07
C TYR A 82 -7.79 40.46 -30.09
N GLU A 83 -8.18 41.74 -30.08
CA GLU A 83 -7.29 42.90 -29.94
C GLU A 83 -7.30 43.36 -28.48
N VAL A 84 -6.12 43.47 -27.86
CA VAL A 84 -5.92 43.97 -26.49
C VAL A 84 -4.99 45.17 -26.53
N ARG A 85 -5.44 46.28 -25.94
CA ARG A 85 -4.64 47.52 -25.79
C ARG A 85 -4.07 47.59 -24.38
N PHE A 86 -2.80 47.95 -24.26
CA PHE A 86 -2.08 47.96 -22.99
C PHE A 86 -1.05 49.09 -22.91
N THR A 87 -0.67 49.47 -21.69
CA THR A 87 0.41 50.43 -21.41
C THR A 87 1.49 49.73 -20.59
N ILE A 88 2.77 50.04 -20.84
CA ILE A 88 3.91 49.47 -20.10
C ILE A 88 4.32 50.45 -19.00
N GLY A 89 4.02 50.14 -17.74
CA GLY A 89 4.32 51.04 -16.63
C GLY A 89 5.82 51.09 -16.29
N GLN A 90 6.41 52.30 -16.21
CA GLN A 90 7.73 52.45 -15.60
C GLN A 90 7.61 52.31 -14.08
N LYS A 91 8.22 51.27 -13.50
CA LYS A 91 8.18 51.03 -12.05
C LYS A 91 8.91 52.12 -11.26
N LYS A 92 8.15 52.89 -10.47
CA LYS A 92 8.59 53.17 -9.10
C LYS A 92 8.59 51.83 -8.34
N ALA A 93 9.65 51.58 -7.57
CA ALA A 93 9.77 50.36 -6.79
C ALA A 93 8.74 50.34 -5.66
N VAL A 94 7.80 49.38 -5.72
CA VAL A 94 6.88 49.04 -4.63
C VAL A 94 7.58 48.01 -3.75
N THR A 95 7.57 48.20 -2.43
CA THR A 95 8.29 47.33 -1.50
C THR A 95 7.55 46.00 -1.26
N PRO A 96 8.27 44.90 -0.94
CA PRO A 96 7.66 43.57 -0.78
C PRO A 96 6.53 43.49 0.25
N GLN A 97 6.50 44.38 1.25
CA GLN A 97 5.45 44.42 2.29
C GLN A 97 4.07 44.83 1.73
N GLU A 98 4.00 45.79 0.81
CA GLU A 98 2.70 46.23 0.26
C GLU A 98 2.07 45.18 -0.66
N ALA A 99 2.91 44.45 -1.41
CA ALA A 99 2.48 43.30 -2.20
C ALA A 99 1.97 42.15 -1.30
N PHE A 100 2.69 41.85 -0.21
CA PHE A 100 2.29 40.80 0.74
C PHE A 100 0.98 41.11 1.45
N GLN A 101 0.73 42.39 1.80
CA GLN A 101 -0.50 42.81 2.47
C GLN A 101 -1.73 42.62 1.56
N LYS A 102 -1.69 43.11 0.32
CA LYS A 102 -2.78 42.88 -0.66
C LYS A 102 -3.03 41.39 -0.93
N SER A 103 -1.97 40.58 -1.03
CA SER A 103 -2.14 39.13 -1.19
C SER A 103 -2.79 38.47 0.01
N ARG A 104 -2.52 38.90 1.26
CA ARG A 104 -3.24 38.43 2.44
C ARG A 104 -4.72 38.79 2.40
N ASP A 105 -5.04 40.03 2.06
CA ASP A 105 -6.42 40.54 2.11
C ASP A 105 -7.30 39.89 1.00
N GLU A 106 -6.74 39.58 -0.17
CA GLU A 106 -7.42 38.80 -1.21
C GLU A 106 -7.63 37.32 -0.83
N ILE A 107 -6.66 36.70 -0.14
CA ILE A 107 -6.77 35.31 0.35
C ILE A 107 -7.81 35.23 1.48
N LEU A 108 -7.90 36.25 2.33
CA LEU A 108 -8.92 36.33 3.38
C LEU A 108 -10.33 36.51 2.78
N ASN A 109 -10.51 37.43 1.83
CA ASN A 109 -11.82 37.69 1.20
C ASN A 109 -12.29 36.61 0.21
N LYS A 110 -11.42 35.71 -0.26
CA LYS A 110 -11.85 34.53 -1.05
C LYS A 110 -12.38 33.37 -0.22
N ASN A 111 -12.18 33.37 1.10
CA ASN A 111 -12.67 32.31 2.00
C ASN A 111 -14.01 32.66 2.67
N SER A 112 -14.52 33.88 2.52
CA SER A 112 -15.85 34.30 3.01
C SER A 112 -17.00 33.85 2.09
N ALA A 113 -16.99 32.58 1.68
CA ALA A 113 -18.08 31.89 0.99
C ALA A 113 -18.43 30.62 1.77
N THR A 114 -19.22 30.82 2.83
CA THR A 114 -19.54 29.84 3.88
C THR A 114 -20.30 28.61 3.37
N VAL A 115 -19.89 27.42 3.86
CA VAL A 115 -20.69 26.21 4.21
C VAL A 115 -19.82 24.95 4.16
N THR A 116 -18.93 24.81 3.16
CA THR A 116 -18.11 23.58 3.01
C THR A 116 -16.93 23.51 3.97
N GLN A 117 -16.26 24.64 4.26
CA GLN A 117 -15.10 24.66 5.17
C GLN A 117 -15.48 24.34 6.62
N THR A 118 -16.69 24.67 7.06
CA THR A 118 -17.17 24.39 8.42
C THR A 118 -17.25 22.89 8.71
N ILE A 119 -17.61 22.07 7.72
CA ILE A 119 -17.67 20.60 7.87
C ILE A 119 -16.26 20.01 7.97
N GLN A 120 -15.31 20.50 7.16
CA GLN A 120 -13.93 20.03 7.23
C GLN A 120 -13.25 20.47 8.53
N ILE A 121 -13.40 21.72 8.95
CA ILE A 121 -12.87 22.23 10.23
C ILE A 121 -13.51 21.45 11.39
N ALA A 122 -14.84 21.32 11.46
CA ALA A 122 -15.48 20.52 12.51
C ALA A 122 -15.06 19.03 12.49
N SER A 123 -14.74 18.45 11.32
CA SER A 123 -14.19 17.09 11.23
C SER A 123 -12.73 16.99 11.67
N LEU A 124 -11.94 18.06 11.49
CA LEU A 124 -10.57 18.16 12.00
C LEU A 124 -10.58 18.42 13.50
N ASP A 125 -11.46 19.28 14.01
CA ASP A 125 -11.65 19.56 15.43
C ASP A 125 -12.13 18.30 16.15
N LYS A 126 -13.12 17.59 15.61
CA LYS A 126 -13.57 16.30 16.18
C LYS A 126 -12.47 15.23 16.16
N LYS A 127 -11.62 15.20 15.12
CA LYS A 127 -10.42 14.35 15.10
C LYS A 127 -9.36 14.82 16.08
N LEU A 128 -9.18 16.13 16.28
CA LEU A 128 -8.26 16.71 17.25
C LEU A 128 -8.72 16.42 18.68
N GLU A 129 -10.01 16.53 18.97
CA GLU A 129 -10.62 16.08 20.23
C GLU A 129 -10.43 14.57 20.42
N GLU A 130 -10.65 13.76 19.39
CA GLU A 130 -10.45 12.30 19.45
C GLU A 130 -8.96 11.94 19.66
N TYR A 131 -8.03 12.64 19.00
CA TYR A 131 -6.58 12.53 19.23
C TYR A 131 -6.17 13.05 20.60
N GLN A 132 -6.71 14.18 21.07
CA GLN A 132 -6.45 14.75 22.39
C GLN A 132 -7.00 13.85 23.49
N LYS A 133 -8.17 13.24 23.29
CA LYS A 133 -8.79 12.28 24.23
C LYS A 133 -8.06 10.95 24.22
N THR A 134 -7.57 10.50 23.06
CA THR A 134 -6.68 9.32 22.97
C THR A 134 -5.31 9.60 23.58
N LEU A 135 -4.76 10.81 23.39
CA LEU A 135 -3.48 11.21 23.96
C LEU A 135 -3.59 11.46 25.47
N ALA A 136 -4.67 12.08 25.94
CA ALA A 136 -5.00 12.23 27.35
C ALA A 136 -5.18 10.85 27.99
N LYS A 137 -5.94 9.94 27.37
CA LYS A 137 -6.07 8.56 27.86
C LYS A 137 -4.72 7.83 27.88
N LYS A 138 -3.88 7.98 26.85
CA LYS A 138 -2.51 7.41 26.85
C LYS A 138 -1.60 8.06 27.90
N LEU A 139 -1.71 9.36 28.12
CA LEU A 139 -0.97 10.08 29.15
C LEU A 139 -1.50 9.76 30.56
N GLU A 140 -2.77 9.37 30.69
CA GLU A 140 -3.39 8.89 31.93
C GLU A 140 -3.05 7.40 32.18
N GLU A 141 -2.99 6.56 31.14
CA GLU A 141 -2.43 5.20 31.16
C GLU A 141 -0.92 5.24 31.52
N ILE A 142 -0.16 6.20 30.99
CA ILE A 142 1.24 6.44 31.37
C ILE A 142 1.32 7.02 32.79
N ALA A 143 0.49 8.00 33.15
CA ALA A 143 0.51 8.61 34.48
C ALA A 143 0.08 7.63 35.58
N THR A 144 -0.82 6.70 35.30
CA THR A 144 -1.17 5.57 36.19
C THR A 144 -0.11 4.46 36.16
N ALA A 145 0.65 4.31 35.07
CA ALA A 145 1.86 3.49 35.06
C ALA A 145 3.04 4.12 35.84
N THR A 146 3.09 5.45 36.00
CA THR A 146 4.11 6.16 36.80
C THR A 146 3.64 6.54 38.22
N ASN A 147 2.34 6.47 38.52
CA ASN A 147 1.79 6.65 39.87
C ASN A 147 1.62 5.28 40.56
N ALA A 148 2.74 4.63 40.83
CA ALA A 148 2.82 3.46 41.72
C ALA A 148 4.22 3.40 42.35
N GLY A 149 4.35 2.67 43.46
CA GLY A 149 5.67 2.21 43.92
C GLY A 149 6.32 1.27 42.91
N ASP A 150 7.54 0.82 43.19
CA ASP A 150 8.35 0.01 42.28
C ASP A 150 7.51 -1.04 41.54
N LYS A 151 7.52 -0.95 40.20
CA LYS A 151 6.85 -1.88 39.31
C LYS A 151 7.33 -3.29 39.64
N PRO A 152 6.44 -4.28 39.88
CA PRO A 152 6.85 -5.64 40.18
C PRO A 152 7.84 -6.17 39.13
N LEU A 153 8.96 -6.72 39.59
CA LEU A 153 10.06 -7.17 38.73
C LEU A 153 9.60 -8.21 37.69
N SER A 154 8.59 -9.01 38.02
CA SER A 154 7.93 -9.95 37.11
C SER A 154 7.29 -9.23 35.91
N ILE A 155 6.49 -8.18 36.13
CA ILE A 155 5.85 -7.39 35.08
C ILE A 155 6.91 -6.72 34.21
N GLN A 156 8.00 -6.20 34.81
CA GLN A 156 9.10 -5.62 34.02
C GLN A 156 9.76 -6.69 33.11
N LYS A 157 10.13 -7.85 33.66
CA LYS A 157 10.69 -8.96 32.87
C LYS A 157 9.76 -9.42 31.74
N ILE A 158 8.44 -9.46 31.97
CA ILE A 158 7.47 -9.80 30.92
C ILE A 158 7.44 -8.73 29.83
N GLU A 159 7.53 -7.44 30.17
CA GLU A 159 7.62 -6.38 29.16
C GLU A 159 8.89 -6.49 28.33
N ASP A 160 10.03 -6.74 28.97
CA ASP A 160 11.31 -6.94 28.30
C ASP A 160 11.23 -8.12 27.31
N LEU A 161 10.75 -9.29 27.76
CA LEU A 161 10.55 -10.48 26.92
C LEU A 161 9.58 -10.23 25.75
N LEU A 162 8.47 -9.53 25.97
CA LEU A 162 7.53 -9.19 24.89
C LEU A 162 8.13 -8.18 23.91
N GLN A 163 8.94 -7.24 24.38
CA GLN A 163 9.63 -6.26 23.53
C GLN A 163 10.72 -6.92 22.68
N GLU A 164 11.50 -7.83 23.25
CA GLU A 164 12.53 -8.63 22.57
C GLU A 164 11.93 -9.55 21.49
N ASN A 165 10.69 -10.02 21.70
CA ASN A 165 9.91 -10.77 20.70
C ASN A 165 9.13 -9.88 19.70
N GLU A 166 9.39 -8.57 19.66
CA GLU A 166 8.76 -7.57 18.78
C GLU A 166 7.21 -7.46 18.87
N PHE A 167 6.60 -7.76 20.02
CA PHE A 167 5.18 -7.48 20.23
C PHE A 167 4.90 -5.97 20.14
N THR A 168 3.74 -5.58 19.58
CA THR A 168 3.37 -4.16 19.56
C THR A 168 3.18 -3.59 20.96
N PHE A 169 3.53 -2.32 21.14
CA PHE A 169 3.27 -1.57 22.38
C PHE A 169 1.80 -1.64 22.86
N SER A 170 0.83 -1.67 21.93
CA SER A 170 -0.59 -1.87 22.25
C SER A 170 -0.87 -3.23 22.88
N TYR A 171 -0.18 -4.27 22.42
CA TYR A 171 -0.31 -5.62 22.96
C TYR A 171 0.42 -5.78 24.30
N ILE A 172 1.63 -5.22 24.43
CA ILE A 172 2.39 -5.22 25.69
C ILE A 172 1.56 -4.56 26.80
N ASN A 173 1.03 -3.36 26.56
CA ASN A 173 0.16 -2.66 27.53
C ASN A 173 -1.11 -3.46 27.87
N LYS A 174 -1.69 -4.18 26.91
CA LYS A 174 -2.85 -5.05 27.15
C LYS A 174 -2.49 -6.18 28.13
N ILE A 175 -1.36 -6.86 27.92
CA ILE A 175 -0.89 -7.93 28.81
C ILE A 175 -0.55 -7.38 30.20
N THR A 176 0.16 -6.26 30.30
CA THR A 176 0.61 -5.72 31.59
C THR A 176 -0.53 -5.12 32.40
N THR A 177 -1.54 -4.56 31.74
CA THR A 177 -2.82 -4.19 32.38
C THR A 177 -3.53 -5.45 32.89
N ARG A 178 -3.58 -6.53 32.08
CA ARG A 178 -4.21 -7.80 32.47
C ARG A 178 -3.52 -8.45 33.67
N LEU A 179 -2.18 -8.44 33.73
CA LEU A 179 -1.40 -8.88 34.89
C LEU A 179 -1.80 -8.14 36.16
N ARG A 180 -1.87 -6.80 36.11
CA ARG A 180 -2.25 -5.93 37.25
C ARG A 180 -3.71 -6.10 37.70
N SER A 181 -4.59 -6.64 36.86
CA SER A 181 -6.01 -6.82 37.19
C SER A 181 -6.41 -8.25 37.54
N GLU A 182 -5.69 -9.26 37.04
CA GLU A 182 -6.04 -10.68 37.22
C GLU A 182 -5.19 -11.41 38.27
N LEU A 183 -4.03 -10.86 38.68
CA LEU A 183 -3.13 -11.47 39.66
C LEU A 183 -3.03 -10.63 40.95
N SER A 184 -2.94 -11.33 42.08
CA SER A 184 -2.61 -10.76 43.39
C SER A 184 -1.14 -10.29 43.48
N VAL A 185 -0.80 -9.54 44.53
CA VAL A 185 0.58 -9.06 44.75
C VAL A 185 1.52 -10.25 44.97
N GLU A 186 1.05 -11.25 45.71
CA GLU A 186 1.76 -12.49 46.01
C GLU A 186 2.00 -13.33 44.74
N GLU A 187 0.99 -13.47 43.87
CA GLU A 187 1.16 -14.16 42.57
C GLU A 187 2.12 -13.40 41.64
N LEU A 188 2.18 -12.06 41.74
CA LEU A 188 3.11 -11.24 40.96
C LEU A 188 4.58 -11.37 41.46
N GLU A 189 4.85 -11.98 42.62
CA GLU A 189 6.21 -12.31 43.04
C GLU A 189 6.72 -13.62 42.40
N ASP A 190 5.82 -14.51 41.98
CA ASP A 190 6.15 -15.76 41.27
C ASP A 190 6.26 -15.52 39.75
N PHE A 191 7.50 -15.42 39.27
CA PHE A 191 7.77 -15.19 37.85
C PHE A 191 7.37 -16.37 36.94
N ASP A 192 7.45 -17.61 37.43
CA ASP A 192 7.15 -18.79 36.61
C ASP A 192 5.63 -18.92 36.42
N LEU A 193 4.85 -18.64 37.47
CA LEU A 193 3.39 -18.49 37.39
C LEU A 193 3.00 -17.36 36.44
N VAL A 194 3.59 -16.16 36.61
CA VAL A 194 3.33 -14.99 35.76
C VAL A 194 3.64 -15.30 34.30
N GLN A 195 4.79 -15.91 34.00
CA GLN A 195 5.18 -16.24 32.64
C GLN A 195 4.24 -17.29 32.02
N SER A 196 3.87 -18.34 32.77
CA SER A 196 2.89 -19.34 32.34
C SER A 196 1.53 -18.72 31.97
N LYS A 197 1.01 -17.81 32.81
CA LYS A 197 -0.23 -17.06 32.52
C LYS A 197 -0.11 -16.20 31.25
N VAL A 198 1.03 -15.56 31.02
CA VAL A 198 1.25 -14.74 29.83
C VAL A 198 1.33 -15.60 28.57
N VAL A 199 2.00 -16.75 28.60
CA VAL A 199 2.06 -17.71 27.48
C VAL A 199 0.64 -18.20 27.13
N ASP A 200 -0.14 -18.56 28.14
CA ASP A 200 -1.56 -18.92 27.98
C ASP A 200 -2.37 -17.82 27.29
N TRP A 201 -2.22 -16.57 27.72
CA TRP A 201 -2.93 -15.43 27.14
C TRP A 201 -2.45 -15.07 25.73
N ILE A 202 -1.18 -15.34 25.40
CA ILE A 202 -0.68 -15.24 24.03
C ILE A 202 -1.34 -16.32 23.17
N GLY A 203 -1.43 -17.56 23.65
CA GLY A 203 -2.13 -18.65 22.99
C GLY A 203 -3.60 -18.32 22.72
N GLU A 204 -4.35 -17.91 23.75
CA GLU A 204 -5.75 -17.45 23.67
C GLU A 204 -5.96 -16.28 22.67
N SER A 205 -4.91 -15.54 22.34
CA SER A 205 -4.96 -14.39 21.42
C SER A 205 -4.78 -14.77 19.94
N ILE A 206 -4.23 -15.96 19.69
CA ILE A 206 -4.00 -16.52 18.35
C ILE A 206 -5.30 -17.15 17.86
N LYS A 207 -5.60 -16.98 16.57
CA LYS A 207 -6.76 -17.59 15.95
C LYS A 207 -6.30 -18.50 14.82
N ILE A 208 -6.53 -19.79 14.96
CA ILE A 208 -6.30 -20.76 13.88
C ILE A 208 -7.57 -20.87 13.04
N ALA A 209 -7.42 -20.87 11.72
CA ALA A 209 -8.56 -21.04 10.81
C ALA A 209 -9.04 -22.50 10.85
N PRO A 210 -10.36 -22.77 10.98
CA PRO A 210 -10.89 -24.12 11.07
C PRO A 210 -10.66 -24.90 9.77
N LYS A 211 -10.61 -26.24 9.86
CA LYS A 211 -10.81 -27.10 8.69
C LYS A 211 -12.26 -26.94 8.21
N VAL A 212 -12.46 -26.60 6.95
CA VAL A 212 -13.78 -26.40 6.36
C VAL A 212 -13.99 -27.46 5.27
N MET A 213 -15.21 -27.99 5.14
CA MET A 213 -15.55 -28.77 3.95
C MET A 213 -15.93 -27.83 2.82
N HIS A 214 -15.15 -27.88 1.73
CA HIS A 214 -15.32 -26.99 0.59
C HIS A 214 -16.32 -27.56 -0.43
N LYS A 215 -16.96 -26.69 -1.19
CA LYS A 215 -17.76 -27.10 -2.36
C LYS A 215 -16.82 -27.39 -3.52
N TYR A 216 -17.15 -28.37 -4.35
CA TYR A 216 -16.40 -28.69 -5.56
C TYR A 216 -16.83 -27.79 -6.73
N PRO A 217 -15.88 -27.27 -7.55
CA PRO A 217 -14.43 -27.28 -7.30
C PRO A 217 -14.06 -26.30 -6.17
N HIS A 218 -13.11 -26.67 -5.32
CA HIS A 218 -12.62 -25.76 -4.29
C HIS A 218 -11.75 -24.68 -4.95
N VAL A 219 -12.24 -23.44 -4.97
CA VAL A 219 -11.49 -22.31 -5.57
C VAL A 219 -10.67 -21.59 -4.51
N ILE A 220 -9.34 -21.58 -4.68
CA ILE A 220 -8.38 -20.97 -3.76
C ILE A 220 -7.71 -19.78 -4.45
N ILE A 221 -7.72 -18.61 -3.81
CA ILE A 221 -7.08 -17.39 -4.30
C ILE A 221 -6.10 -16.86 -3.25
N LEU A 222 -4.84 -16.64 -3.64
CA LEU A 222 -3.86 -15.97 -2.78
C LEU A 222 -3.65 -14.53 -3.24
N VAL A 223 -4.03 -13.56 -2.41
CA VAL A 223 -3.79 -12.12 -2.63
C VAL A 223 -2.73 -11.59 -1.68
N GLY A 224 -2.11 -10.46 -2.03
CA GLY A 224 -1.10 -9.81 -1.18
C GLY A 224 0.04 -9.20 -1.99
N PRO A 225 1.00 -8.53 -1.32
CA PRO A 225 2.05 -7.75 -1.98
C PRO A 225 2.98 -8.54 -2.92
N THR A 226 3.88 -7.82 -3.60
CA THR A 226 4.95 -8.45 -4.38
C THR A 226 5.99 -9.12 -3.47
N GLY A 227 6.66 -10.17 -3.94
CA GLY A 227 7.72 -10.87 -3.21
C GLY A 227 7.30 -11.75 -2.02
N VAL A 228 6.03 -11.70 -1.58
CA VAL A 228 5.54 -12.45 -0.40
C VAL A 228 5.31 -13.96 -0.61
N GLY A 229 5.72 -14.51 -1.76
CA GLY A 229 5.73 -15.97 -2.00
C GLY A 229 4.42 -16.61 -2.49
N LYS A 230 3.42 -15.83 -2.94
CA LYS A 230 2.08 -16.34 -3.35
C LYS A 230 2.13 -17.51 -4.33
N THR A 231 2.80 -17.36 -5.47
CA THR A 231 2.93 -18.39 -6.52
C THR A 231 3.58 -19.68 -5.99
N THR A 232 4.64 -19.55 -5.18
CA THR A 232 5.30 -20.69 -4.53
C THR A 232 4.39 -21.36 -3.50
N THR A 233 3.59 -20.57 -2.78
CA THR A 233 2.63 -21.08 -1.79
C THR A 233 1.50 -21.86 -2.45
N ILE A 234 0.98 -21.41 -3.60
CA ILE A 234 0.04 -22.20 -4.42
C ILE A 234 0.65 -23.55 -4.82
N ALA A 235 1.88 -23.56 -5.32
CA ALA A 235 2.57 -24.80 -5.70
C ALA A 235 2.81 -25.73 -4.50
N LYS A 236 3.09 -25.18 -3.31
CA LYS A 236 3.21 -25.95 -2.07
C LYS A 236 1.89 -26.57 -1.64
N ILE A 237 0.80 -25.80 -1.56
CA ILE A 237 -0.53 -26.32 -1.18
C ILE A 237 -0.93 -27.44 -2.16
N ALA A 238 -0.87 -27.16 -3.47
CA ALA A 238 -1.21 -28.12 -4.51
C ALA A 238 -0.40 -29.43 -4.41
N GLY A 239 0.91 -29.32 -4.26
CA GLY A 239 1.78 -30.49 -4.14
C GLY A 239 1.71 -31.21 -2.79
N THR A 240 1.33 -30.52 -1.72
CA THR A 240 1.03 -31.15 -0.41
C THR A 240 -0.23 -32.00 -0.53
N MET A 241 -1.31 -31.48 -1.11
CA MET A 241 -2.56 -32.24 -1.32
C MET A 241 -2.33 -33.52 -2.15
N ILE A 242 -1.52 -33.44 -3.21
CA ILE A 242 -1.12 -34.61 -4.00
C ILE A 242 -0.27 -35.60 -3.17
N LEU A 243 0.68 -35.09 -2.38
CA LEU A 243 1.56 -35.92 -1.55
C LEU A 243 0.80 -36.61 -0.41
N GLU A 244 -0.14 -35.93 0.22
CA GLU A 244 -1.02 -36.46 1.27
C GLU A 244 -1.91 -37.58 0.71
N ALA A 245 -2.59 -37.34 -0.42
CA ALA A 245 -3.39 -38.38 -1.09
C ALA A 245 -2.56 -39.61 -1.46
N ARG A 246 -1.35 -39.42 -2.03
CA ARG A 246 -0.42 -40.52 -2.35
C ARG A 246 0.02 -41.30 -1.11
N ASN A 247 0.32 -40.63 -0.02
CA ASN A 247 0.74 -41.27 1.24
C ASN A 247 -0.42 -42.04 1.91
N ALA A 248 -1.67 -41.63 1.68
CA ALA A 248 -2.87 -42.27 2.18
C ALA A 248 -3.43 -43.36 1.23
N GLU A 249 -2.79 -43.61 0.09
CA GLU A 249 -3.27 -44.49 -1.00
C GLU A 249 -4.64 -44.05 -1.58
N GLU A 250 -4.96 -42.76 -1.50
CA GLU A 250 -6.19 -42.15 -2.01
C GLU A 250 -6.05 -41.67 -3.46
N ILE A 251 -7.19 -41.33 -4.09
CA ILE A 251 -7.21 -40.76 -5.43
C ILE A 251 -6.64 -39.33 -5.39
N GLU A 252 -5.61 -39.06 -6.18
CA GLU A 252 -5.01 -37.72 -6.28
C GLU A 252 -6.06 -36.67 -6.70
N PRO A 253 -6.12 -35.51 -6.03
CA PRO A 253 -7.07 -34.46 -6.37
C PRO A 253 -6.76 -33.90 -7.75
N LYS A 254 -7.80 -33.75 -8.57
CA LYS A 254 -7.71 -33.14 -9.90
C LYS A 254 -7.55 -31.63 -9.76
N ILE A 255 -6.31 -31.19 -9.71
CA ILE A 255 -5.96 -29.78 -9.59
C ILE A 255 -5.98 -29.11 -10.97
N ARG A 256 -6.37 -27.83 -10.98
CA ARG A 256 -6.12 -26.91 -12.08
C ARG A 256 -5.63 -25.56 -11.55
N MET A 257 -4.86 -24.84 -12.37
CA MET A 257 -4.30 -23.54 -11.99
C MET A 257 -4.62 -22.47 -13.03
N ILE A 258 -4.86 -21.25 -12.58
CA ILE A 258 -4.98 -20.03 -13.39
C ILE A 258 -3.93 -19.04 -12.90
N THR A 259 -3.24 -18.34 -13.81
CA THR A 259 -2.56 -17.10 -13.46
C THR A 259 -3.23 -15.88 -14.08
N ILE A 260 -3.34 -14.83 -13.26
CA ILE A 260 -3.70 -13.48 -13.69
C ILE A 260 -2.51 -12.49 -13.54
N ASP A 261 -1.30 -12.98 -13.22
CA ASP A 261 -0.08 -12.16 -13.08
C ASP A 261 0.62 -11.92 -14.42
N HIS A 262 0.04 -11.03 -15.22
CA HIS A 262 0.63 -10.56 -16.48
C HIS A 262 1.67 -9.45 -16.28
N THR A 263 1.86 -9.01 -15.04
CA THR A 263 2.70 -7.84 -14.71
C THR A 263 4.16 -8.20 -14.51
N ARG A 264 4.43 -9.43 -14.06
CA ARG A 264 5.77 -9.91 -13.74
C ARG A 264 6.28 -10.84 -14.86
N VAL A 265 7.35 -10.41 -15.52
CA VAL A 265 8.03 -11.20 -16.56
C VAL A 265 8.40 -12.59 -15.98
N GLY A 266 7.93 -13.64 -16.65
CA GLY A 266 8.19 -15.03 -16.25
C GLY A 266 7.30 -15.59 -15.15
N ALA A 267 6.29 -14.88 -14.64
CA ALA A 267 5.36 -15.41 -13.65
C ALA A 267 4.56 -16.62 -14.18
N GLU A 268 4.01 -16.50 -15.40
CA GLU A 268 3.30 -17.59 -16.08
C GLU A 268 4.21 -18.81 -16.29
N GLU A 269 5.43 -18.60 -16.80
CA GLU A 269 6.44 -19.66 -17.00
C GLU A 269 6.84 -20.34 -15.67
N GLN A 270 6.97 -19.57 -14.58
CA GLN A 270 7.25 -20.10 -13.25
C GLN A 270 6.10 -21.00 -12.76
N LEU A 271 4.84 -20.58 -12.92
CA LEU A 271 3.69 -21.39 -12.52
C LEU A 271 3.51 -22.60 -13.44
N ARG A 272 3.72 -22.47 -14.75
CA ARG A 272 3.70 -23.60 -15.71
C ARG A 272 4.66 -24.71 -15.30
N ARG A 273 5.90 -24.38 -14.92
CA ARG A 273 6.87 -25.38 -14.43
C ARG A 273 6.41 -26.10 -13.17
N TYR A 274 5.74 -25.42 -12.24
CA TYR A 274 5.11 -26.10 -11.11
C TYR A 274 3.94 -26.97 -11.56
N GLY A 275 3.15 -26.52 -12.53
CA GLY A 275 2.09 -27.30 -13.16
C GLY A 275 2.60 -28.61 -13.77
N ASP A 276 3.64 -28.54 -14.58
CA ASP A 276 4.28 -29.71 -15.21
C ASP A 276 4.81 -30.71 -14.17
N LEU A 277 5.45 -30.23 -13.09
CA LEU A 277 5.93 -31.06 -11.98
C LEU A 277 4.81 -31.73 -11.17
N LEU A 278 3.62 -31.12 -11.15
CA LEU A 278 2.43 -31.60 -10.42
C LEU A 278 1.41 -32.30 -11.34
N GLY A 279 1.67 -32.40 -12.65
CA GLY A 279 0.73 -32.97 -13.63
C GLY A 279 -0.53 -32.14 -13.89
N THR A 280 -0.54 -30.84 -13.53
CA THR A 280 -1.70 -29.93 -13.69
C THR A 280 -1.47 -28.91 -14.79
N ASN A 281 -2.52 -28.65 -15.57
CA ASN A 281 -2.52 -27.56 -16.54
C ASN A 281 -2.59 -26.19 -15.84
N VAL A 282 -1.95 -25.20 -16.47
CA VAL A 282 -2.00 -23.78 -16.09
C VAL A 282 -2.64 -22.98 -17.23
N ASP A 283 -3.74 -22.31 -16.94
CA ASP A 283 -4.40 -21.38 -17.86
C ASP A 283 -4.00 -19.93 -17.56
N LYS A 284 -4.22 -19.07 -18.56
CA LYS A 284 -4.04 -17.63 -18.47
C LYS A 284 -5.42 -16.96 -18.53
N ALA A 285 -5.68 -15.98 -17.67
CA ALA A 285 -6.91 -15.18 -17.69
C ALA A 285 -6.60 -13.69 -17.52
N GLU A 286 -7.10 -12.84 -18.41
CA GLU A 286 -6.86 -11.38 -18.38
C GLU A 286 -8.09 -10.60 -17.88
N SER A 287 -9.27 -11.24 -17.90
CA SER A 287 -10.58 -10.68 -17.52
C SER A 287 -11.38 -11.61 -16.60
N ALA A 288 -12.44 -11.08 -15.98
CA ALA A 288 -13.38 -11.90 -15.21
C ALA A 288 -14.12 -12.90 -16.10
N GLU A 289 -14.35 -12.54 -17.36
CA GLU A 289 -14.92 -13.38 -18.41
C GLU A 289 -14.03 -14.59 -18.72
N ASP A 290 -12.71 -14.41 -18.76
CA ASP A 290 -11.75 -15.51 -18.95
C ASP A 290 -11.74 -16.47 -17.75
N VAL A 291 -11.63 -15.94 -16.53
CA VAL A 291 -11.68 -16.75 -15.29
C VAL A 291 -12.98 -17.55 -15.24
N LYS A 292 -14.11 -16.90 -15.55
CA LYS A 292 -15.41 -17.54 -15.62
C LYS A 292 -15.45 -18.64 -16.69
N LYS A 293 -14.95 -18.38 -17.89
CA LYS A 293 -14.92 -19.35 -18.99
C LYS A 293 -14.11 -20.59 -18.63
N ILE A 294 -12.96 -20.42 -17.95
CA ILE A 294 -12.14 -21.53 -17.47
C ILE A 294 -12.89 -22.31 -16.38
N LEU A 295 -13.46 -21.64 -15.38
CA LEU A 295 -14.26 -22.27 -14.34
C LEU A 295 -15.44 -23.06 -14.92
N ASP A 296 -16.25 -22.46 -15.78
CA ASP A 296 -17.41 -23.11 -16.42
C ASP A 296 -16.99 -24.30 -17.31
N SER A 297 -15.77 -24.30 -17.86
CA SER A 297 -15.25 -25.41 -18.68
C SER A 297 -14.77 -26.62 -17.88
N TYR A 298 -14.40 -26.44 -16.60
CA TYR A 298 -13.69 -27.46 -15.83
C TYR A 298 -14.30 -27.83 -14.48
N LYS A 299 -15.24 -27.03 -13.95
CA LYS A 299 -15.87 -27.23 -12.63
C LYS A 299 -16.43 -28.64 -12.36
N ASP A 300 -16.91 -29.34 -13.39
CA ASP A 300 -17.48 -30.70 -13.26
C ASP A 300 -16.40 -31.80 -13.40
N SER A 301 -15.13 -31.42 -13.53
CA SER A 301 -14.00 -32.31 -13.86
C SER A 301 -12.76 -32.12 -12.98
N ILE A 302 -12.72 -31.10 -12.13
CA ILE A 302 -11.61 -30.75 -11.23
C ILE A 302 -12.11 -30.68 -9.80
N ASP A 303 -11.25 -31.04 -8.85
CA ASP A 303 -11.55 -30.99 -7.43
C ASP A 303 -11.12 -29.63 -6.83
N VAL A 304 -10.05 -29.03 -7.36
CA VAL A 304 -9.46 -27.78 -6.85
C VAL A 304 -9.02 -26.86 -7.99
N LEU A 305 -9.28 -25.56 -7.84
CA LEU A 305 -8.85 -24.50 -8.76
C LEU A 305 -8.04 -23.44 -8.01
N PHE A 306 -6.74 -23.34 -8.28
CA PHE A 306 -5.89 -22.27 -7.73
C PHE A 306 -5.85 -21.07 -8.68
N ILE A 307 -5.91 -19.85 -8.13
CA ILE A 307 -5.71 -18.61 -8.89
C ILE A 307 -4.52 -17.83 -8.31
N ASP A 308 -3.44 -17.76 -9.09
CA ASP A 308 -2.24 -16.96 -8.80
C ASP A 308 -2.44 -15.52 -9.27
N THR A 309 -2.18 -14.56 -8.37
CA THR A 309 -2.45 -13.14 -8.59
C THR A 309 -1.17 -12.30 -8.61
N PRO A 310 -1.13 -11.18 -9.35
CA PRO A 310 -0.05 -10.22 -9.27
C PRO A 310 0.11 -9.69 -7.84
N GLY A 311 1.31 -9.23 -7.51
CA GLY A 311 1.60 -8.58 -6.23
C GLY A 311 1.64 -7.07 -6.36
N TYR A 312 0.67 -6.37 -5.77
CA TYR A 312 0.64 -4.91 -5.77
C TYR A 312 1.08 -4.33 -4.42
N SER A 313 1.70 -3.14 -4.48
CA SER A 313 1.98 -2.35 -3.28
C SER A 313 0.67 -2.14 -2.50
N PRO A 314 0.65 -2.24 -1.15
CA PRO A 314 -0.56 -1.94 -0.36
C PRO A 314 -1.15 -0.55 -0.63
N ASN A 315 -0.30 0.40 -1.02
CA ASN A 315 -0.70 1.78 -1.33
C ASN A 315 -1.27 1.94 -2.76
N ASP A 316 -1.21 0.91 -3.61
CA ASP A 316 -1.70 0.91 -4.99
C ASP A 316 -3.16 0.43 -5.05
N SER A 317 -4.04 1.24 -4.47
CA SER A 317 -5.49 0.96 -4.41
C SER A 317 -6.14 0.83 -5.78
N GLU A 318 -5.57 1.45 -6.82
CA GLU A 318 -6.08 1.36 -8.19
C GLU A 318 -5.88 -0.04 -8.76
N ASN A 319 -4.66 -0.60 -8.71
CA ASN A 319 -4.40 -1.93 -9.27
C ASN A 319 -4.93 -3.05 -8.36
N ILE A 320 -4.94 -2.87 -7.04
CA ILE A 320 -5.69 -3.72 -6.09
C ILE A 320 -7.18 -3.77 -6.48
N GLY A 321 -7.78 -2.61 -6.80
CA GLY A 321 -9.18 -2.51 -7.23
C GLY A 321 -9.45 -3.15 -8.61
N LYS A 322 -8.52 -3.06 -9.56
CA LYS A 322 -8.62 -3.77 -10.87
C LYS A 322 -8.55 -5.28 -10.68
N MET A 323 -7.60 -5.76 -9.88
CA MET A 323 -7.45 -7.19 -9.57
C MET A 323 -8.71 -7.77 -8.92
N ARG A 324 -9.33 -7.02 -7.99
CA ARG A 324 -10.60 -7.42 -7.38
C ARG A 324 -11.70 -7.64 -8.42
N LYS A 325 -11.83 -6.78 -9.42
CA LYS A 325 -12.83 -6.91 -10.49
C LYS A 325 -12.62 -8.16 -11.35
N ILE A 326 -11.38 -8.53 -11.64
CA ILE A 326 -11.05 -9.77 -12.39
C ILE A 326 -11.48 -11.01 -11.59
N LEU A 327 -11.36 -10.96 -10.26
CA LEU A 327 -11.67 -12.06 -9.36
C LEU A 327 -13.15 -12.09 -8.91
N GLU A 328 -13.96 -11.09 -9.25
CA GLU A 328 -15.38 -10.98 -8.87
C GLU A 328 -16.28 -11.81 -9.83
N VAL A 329 -16.04 -13.12 -9.88
CA VAL A 329 -16.76 -14.05 -10.77
C VAL A 329 -18.00 -14.63 -10.10
N LYS A 330 -19.18 -14.38 -10.69
CA LYS A 330 -20.46 -14.89 -10.20
C LYS A 330 -20.48 -16.42 -10.15
N GLY A 331 -20.72 -16.97 -8.95
CA GLY A 331 -20.84 -18.41 -8.69
C GLY A 331 -19.53 -19.11 -8.31
N MET A 332 -18.40 -18.40 -8.31
CA MET A 332 -17.09 -18.99 -8.01
C MET A 332 -16.86 -19.30 -6.53
N HIS A 333 -17.50 -18.55 -5.62
CA HIS A 333 -17.43 -18.71 -4.15
C HIS A 333 -16.03 -19.10 -3.60
N PRO A 334 -14.98 -18.30 -3.91
CA PRO A 334 -13.61 -18.66 -3.56
C PRO A 334 -13.28 -18.49 -2.08
N ASP A 335 -12.38 -19.33 -1.58
CA ASP A 335 -11.61 -19.05 -0.37
C ASP A 335 -10.42 -18.16 -0.73
N VAL A 336 -10.46 -16.92 -0.23
CA VAL A 336 -9.39 -15.95 -0.44
C VAL A 336 -8.51 -15.88 0.79
N TYR A 337 -7.19 -15.98 0.58
CA TYR A 337 -6.17 -15.91 1.61
C TYR A 337 -5.27 -14.68 1.38
N LEU A 338 -5.10 -13.87 2.41
CA LEU A 338 -4.12 -12.78 2.38
C LEU A 338 -2.73 -13.31 2.77
N THR A 339 -1.75 -13.13 1.89
CA THR A 339 -0.38 -13.62 2.09
C THR A 339 0.57 -12.46 2.40
N PHE A 340 1.37 -12.59 3.45
CA PHE A 340 2.49 -11.67 3.76
C PHE A 340 3.62 -12.40 4.52
N THR A 341 4.75 -11.74 4.70
CA THR A 341 5.96 -12.34 5.30
C THR A 341 5.98 -12.17 6.82
N ALA A 342 6.53 -13.14 7.54
CA ALA A 342 6.68 -13.08 9.01
C ALA A 342 7.55 -11.88 9.45
N SER A 343 8.56 -11.53 8.64
CA SER A 343 9.46 -10.39 8.82
C SER A 343 8.84 -9.01 8.49
N ALA A 344 7.55 -8.93 8.15
CA ALA A 344 6.90 -7.66 7.90
C ALA A 344 6.71 -6.86 9.20
N LYS A 345 7.01 -5.56 9.17
CA LYS A 345 6.82 -4.69 10.35
C LYS A 345 5.34 -4.60 10.70
N ALA A 346 5.00 -4.52 11.98
CA ALA A 346 3.61 -4.44 12.44
C ALA A 346 2.78 -3.36 11.73
N ARG A 347 3.34 -2.17 11.52
CA ARG A 347 2.68 -1.07 10.78
C ARG A 347 2.39 -1.43 9.32
N ASP A 348 3.28 -2.15 8.67
CA ASP A 348 3.15 -2.55 7.27
C ASP A 348 2.11 -3.67 7.16
N MET A 349 2.12 -4.65 8.08
CA MET A 349 1.07 -5.69 8.17
C MET A 349 -0.33 -5.09 8.38
N ILE A 350 -0.47 -4.09 9.26
CA ILE A 350 -1.73 -3.35 9.46
C ILE A 350 -2.20 -2.70 8.15
N SER A 351 -1.29 -2.05 7.41
CA SER A 351 -1.61 -1.43 6.10
C SER A 351 -1.98 -2.48 5.04
N ILE A 352 -1.26 -3.61 4.99
CA ILE A 352 -1.55 -4.72 4.08
C ILE A 352 -2.96 -5.26 4.35
N ILE A 353 -3.27 -5.59 5.61
CA ILE A 353 -4.60 -6.09 6.02
C ILE A 353 -5.69 -5.09 5.61
N GLN A 354 -5.54 -3.81 5.95
CA GLN A 354 -6.54 -2.78 5.65
C GLN A 354 -6.80 -2.60 4.14
N ASN A 355 -5.75 -2.57 3.32
CA ASN A 355 -5.89 -2.33 1.88
C ASN A 355 -6.36 -3.57 1.10
N TYR A 356 -6.14 -4.78 1.62
CA TYR A 356 -6.63 -6.02 1.04
C TYR A 356 -7.95 -6.52 1.65
N GLU A 357 -8.46 -5.88 2.71
CA GLU A 357 -9.78 -6.17 3.31
C GLU A 357 -10.94 -6.26 2.30
N PRO A 358 -11.01 -5.47 1.21
CA PRO A 358 -12.08 -5.59 0.20
C PRO A 358 -12.17 -6.95 -0.50
N PHE A 359 -11.13 -7.80 -0.42
CA PHE A 359 -11.19 -9.19 -0.91
C PHE A 359 -11.99 -10.13 0.00
N ASN A 360 -12.41 -9.68 1.20
CA ASN A 360 -13.14 -10.49 2.18
C ASN A 360 -12.42 -11.81 2.53
N PHE A 361 -11.10 -11.76 2.68
CA PHE A 361 -10.28 -12.95 2.95
C PHE A 361 -10.61 -13.60 4.29
N SER A 362 -10.79 -14.92 4.29
CA SER A 362 -11.21 -15.72 5.45
C SER A 362 -10.12 -15.80 6.52
N SER A 363 -8.86 -15.87 6.08
CA SER A 363 -7.67 -15.98 6.93
C SER A 363 -6.41 -15.53 6.20
N VAL A 364 -5.27 -15.56 6.91
CA VAL A 364 -3.96 -15.21 6.36
C VAL A 364 -3.07 -16.44 6.17
N ILE A 365 -2.08 -16.31 5.29
CA ILE A 365 -0.95 -17.22 5.18
C ILE A 365 0.33 -16.44 5.48
N ILE A 366 1.10 -16.94 6.45
CA ILE A 366 2.38 -16.33 6.85
C ILE A 366 3.51 -17.04 6.12
N THR A 367 4.28 -16.31 5.33
CA THR A 367 5.41 -16.85 4.58
C THR A 367 6.75 -16.44 5.16
N LYS A 368 7.83 -17.15 4.77
CA LYS A 368 9.20 -16.82 5.17
C LYS A 368 9.36 -16.76 6.69
N TRP A 369 8.76 -17.73 7.39
CA TRP A 369 8.87 -17.91 8.84
C TRP A 369 10.31 -18.16 9.27
N ASP A 370 11.10 -18.76 8.39
CA ASP A 370 12.54 -19.00 8.50
C ASP A 370 13.41 -17.74 8.30
N GLU A 371 12.84 -16.61 7.88
CA GLU A 371 13.56 -15.33 7.67
C GLU A 371 13.40 -14.34 8.83
N THR A 372 12.82 -14.74 9.97
CA THR A 372 12.71 -13.92 11.18
C THR A 372 13.03 -14.73 12.44
N SER A 373 13.64 -14.07 13.43
CA SER A 373 13.83 -14.63 14.78
C SER A 373 12.73 -14.24 15.75
N ALA A 374 11.87 -13.27 15.40
CA ALA A 374 10.78 -12.77 16.24
C ALA A 374 9.45 -12.80 15.48
N ILE A 375 8.37 -13.17 16.18
CA ILE A 375 7.02 -13.31 15.60
C ILE A 375 5.91 -12.63 16.43
N GLY A 376 6.26 -11.91 17.51
CA GLY A 376 5.31 -11.18 18.35
C GLY A 376 4.61 -10.05 17.58
N ASN A 377 5.27 -9.48 16.57
CA ASN A 377 4.68 -8.57 15.58
C ASN A 377 3.48 -9.21 14.86
N VAL A 378 3.60 -10.49 14.45
CA VAL A 378 2.55 -11.23 13.73
C VAL A 378 1.39 -11.54 14.68
N ILE A 379 1.67 -12.08 15.86
CA ILE A 379 0.64 -12.39 16.87
C ILE A 379 -0.15 -11.14 17.24
N SER A 380 0.55 -10.07 17.64
CA SER A 380 -0.09 -8.85 18.12
C SER A 380 -0.97 -8.17 17.07
N VAL A 381 -0.51 -8.07 15.82
CA VAL A 381 -1.32 -7.50 14.72
C VAL A 381 -2.52 -8.37 14.39
N LEU A 382 -2.36 -9.70 14.32
CA LEU A 382 -3.49 -10.59 14.00
C LEU A 382 -4.54 -10.62 15.10
N SER A 383 -4.12 -10.61 16.36
CA SER A 383 -5.01 -10.48 17.51
C SER A 383 -5.77 -9.15 17.48
N GLU A 384 -5.09 -8.02 17.22
CA GLU A 384 -5.71 -6.69 17.12
C GLU A 384 -6.69 -6.59 15.93
N LYS A 385 -6.39 -7.24 14.79
CA LYS A 385 -7.26 -7.26 13.61
C LYS A 385 -8.28 -8.40 13.61
N GLY A 386 -8.26 -9.26 14.62
CA GLY A 386 -9.14 -10.42 14.75
C GLY A 386 -9.04 -11.45 13.62
N LYS A 387 -7.91 -11.48 12.90
CA LYS A 387 -7.70 -12.34 11.71
C LYS A 387 -7.12 -13.69 12.11
N ALA A 388 -7.63 -14.76 11.50
CA ALA A 388 -7.12 -16.12 11.71
C ALA A 388 -5.98 -16.47 10.74
N VAL A 389 -5.13 -17.43 11.12
CA VAL A 389 -4.05 -17.98 10.29
C VAL A 389 -4.45 -19.37 9.78
N SER A 390 -4.24 -19.64 8.49
CA SER A 390 -4.43 -21.00 7.93
C SER A 390 -3.12 -21.76 7.80
N TYR A 391 -2.09 -21.15 7.22
CA TYR A 391 -0.84 -21.83 6.90
C TYR A 391 0.38 -20.98 7.24
N ILE A 392 1.47 -21.66 7.56
CA ILE A 392 2.81 -21.10 7.75
C ILE A 392 3.75 -21.76 6.73
N THR A 393 4.72 -21.00 6.19
CA THR A 393 5.80 -21.57 5.35
C THR A 393 7.18 -21.12 5.85
N ASP A 394 8.09 -22.09 5.98
CA ASP A 394 9.38 -21.99 6.69
C ASP A 394 10.57 -22.45 5.82
N GLY A 395 10.53 -22.11 4.52
CA GLY A 395 11.63 -22.39 3.59
C GLY A 395 11.21 -22.40 2.13
N GLN A 396 12.17 -22.67 1.23
CA GLN A 396 11.96 -22.54 -0.23
C GLN A 396 11.62 -23.84 -0.97
N GLN A 397 11.76 -25.01 -0.33
CA GLN A 397 11.49 -26.30 -0.97
C GLN A 397 10.01 -26.42 -1.36
N VAL A 398 9.69 -27.17 -2.42
CA VAL A 398 8.32 -27.48 -2.86
C VAL A 398 8.25 -29.00 -3.07
N PRO A 399 7.18 -29.70 -2.64
CA PRO A 399 6.01 -29.20 -1.90
C PRO A 399 6.23 -29.01 -0.38
N ARG A 400 7.42 -29.33 0.13
CA ARG A 400 7.77 -29.28 1.56
C ARG A 400 7.73 -27.84 2.12
N ARG A 401 7.98 -27.67 3.42
CA ARG A 401 8.07 -26.35 4.09
C ARG A 401 6.77 -25.53 3.99
N ILE A 402 5.64 -26.20 4.18
CA ILE A 402 4.33 -25.62 4.50
C ILE A 402 3.69 -26.51 5.56
N GLU A 403 3.00 -25.91 6.51
CA GLU A 403 2.19 -26.60 7.50
C GLU A 403 0.93 -25.78 7.81
N ARG A 404 -0.13 -26.46 8.26
CA ARG A 404 -1.29 -25.77 8.84
C ARG A 404 -0.85 -25.10 10.14
N ALA A 405 -1.28 -23.86 10.35
CA ALA A 405 -0.93 -23.12 11.55
C ALA A 405 -1.53 -23.78 12.80
N SER A 406 -0.79 -23.75 13.91
CA SER A 406 -1.25 -24.19 15.24
C SER A 406 -0.75 -23.23 16.31
N THR A 407 -1.48 -23.06 17.41
CA THR A 407 -1.05 -22.19 18.52
C THR A 407 0.29 -22.66 19.12
N LEU A 408 0.52 -23.97 19.22
CA LEU A 408 1.81 -24.53 19.64
C LEU A 408 2.98 -23.99 18.79
N LYS A 409 2.83 -23.92 17.46
CA LYS A 409 3.91 -23.45 16.57
C LYS A 409 4.30 -21.99 16.85
N PHE A 410 3.31 -21.14 17.13
CA PHE A 410 3.57 -19.74 17.53
C PHE A 410 4.27 -19.67 18.88
N LEU A 411 3.79 -20.41 19.89
CA LEU A 411 4.33 -20.36 21.25
C LEU A 411 5.75 -20.92 21.35
N LEU A 412 6.06 -22.02 20.65
CA LEU A 412 7.42 -22.57 20.56
C LEU A 412 8.41 -21.67 19.78
N ASN A 413 7.91 -20.62 19.12
CA ASN A 413 8.73 -19.63 18.42
C ASN A 413 8.88 -18.31 19.19
N LEU A 414 8.47 -18.26 20.47
CA LEU A 414 8.78 -17.17 21.39
C LEU A 414 10.16 -17.39 22.03
N ASN A 415 11.06 -16.43 21.89
CA ASN A 415 12.38 -16.48 22.51
C ASN A 415 12.27 -16.23 24.02
N ASP A 416 13.03 -16.97 24.82
CA ASP A 416 13.25 -16.78 26.26
C ASP A 416 11.99 -16.91 27.17
N PHE A 417 10.87 -17.39 26.60
CA PHE A 417 9.71 -17.88 27.35
C PHE A 417 9.87 -19.37 27.71
N SER A 418 9.56 -19.75 28.95
CA SER A 418 9.40 -21.15 29.35
C SER A 418 8.06 -21.70 28.84
N ILE A 419 8.11 -22.58 27.84
CA ILE A 419 6.92 -23.19 27.22
C ILE A 419 6.80 -24.64 27.71
N ASN A 420 5.83 -24.90 28.59
CA ASN A 420 5.43 -26.27 28.92
C ASN A 420 4.60 -26.85 27.77
N ARG A 421 5.24 -27.67 26.92
CA ARG A 421 4.60 -28.26 25.75
C ARG A 421 3.39 -29.14 26.10
N GLU A 422 3.45 -29.97 27.16
CA GLU A 422 2.36 -30.87 27.52
C GLU A 422 1.10 -30.09 27.88
N HIS A 423 1.24 -29.04 28.69
CA HIS A 423 0.16 -28.11 29.04
C HIS A 423 -0.42 -27.38 27.82
N ILE A 424 0.42 -26.95 26.87
CA ILE A 424 -0.06 -26.29 25.63
C ILE A 424 -0.77 -27.27 24.70
N ASP A 425 -0.24 -28.48 24.52
CA ASP A 425 -0.87 -29.54 23.71
C ASP A 425 -2.23 -29.96 24.33
N GLU A 426 -2.37 -30.00 25.66
CA GLU A 426 -3.65 -30.22 26.35
C GLU A 426 -4.61 -29.02 26.21
N LYS A 427 -4.15 -27.79 26.44
CA LYS A 427 -5.00 -26.58 26.45
C LYS A 427 -5.52 -26.20 25.05
N PHE A 428 -4.77 -26.47 24.00
CA PHE A 428 -5.11 -26.09 22.61
C PHE A 428 -5.39 -27.32 21.70
N ALA A 429 -5.71 -28.47 22.30
CA ALA A 429 -5.91 -29.74 21.59
C ALA A 429 -6.95 -29.68 20.44
N GLU A 430 -8.02 -28.89 20.61
CA GLU A 430 -9.14 -28.79 19.64
C GLU A 430 -8.77 -28.09 18.32
N GLU A 431 -7.58 -27.49 18.21
CA GLU A 431 -7.16 -26.76 17.00
C GLU A 431 -6.63 -27.66 15.86
N ASN A 432 -6.21 -28.89 16.16
CA ASN A 432 -5.33 -29.72 15.31
C ASN A 432 -5.98 -30.37 14.06
#